data_AF-A0A0B5HXN1-F1
#
_entry.id   AF-A0A0B5HXN1-F1
#
_cell.length_a   1.000
_cell.length_b   1.000
_cell.length_c   1.000
_cell.angle_alpha   90.00
_cell.angle_beta   90.00
_cell.angle_gamma   90.00
#
_symmetry.space_group_name_H-M   'P 1'
#
loop_
_entity.id
_entity.type
_entity.pdbx_description
1 polymer ?
#
loop_
_entity_poly.entity_id
_entity_poly.type
_entity_poly.pdbx_seq_one_letter_code
_entity_poly.pdbx_strand_id
1 'polypeptide(L)'
;MNKKYVIIICILLFLSFTFVNVPAQNTCTPSTSERYCGTIKQVYVNDIICYGNNPTLSPRIVEDCGSGSCEGGKCVLTPPPNDNSFISSSNPTNPSPPLANTNDQSAYKNNLVNNVVLSLTLKYNNGKITQEGIKLIEGNPPDRLNQPAEGYMVKIISFDNQELYSLKFSIELTPINALDPSWFDEQGNQIFFPEETTEPLKEKVFVLNLPYFKNAKYVEIYDPTNELLLRIDVSDYTNPKGLSPLIIYSLIAGLLIIIVLVLFFKKKKSLEKGKRRKNKK
;
A
#
# COMPACT_ATOMS: atom_id res chain seq x y z
N MET A 1 -21.36 1.06 51.66
CA MET A 1 -20.49 1.89 50.78
C MET A 1 -21.13 3.27 50.72
N ASN A 2 -20.41 4.34 51.06
CA ASN A 2 -21.03 5.66 51.18
C ASN A 2 -21.45 6.15 49.78
N LYS A 3 -22.72 6.54 49.58
CA LYS A 3 -23.27 6.90 48.26
C LYS A 3 -22.41 7.95 47.53
N LYS A 4 -21.74 8.84 48.28
CA LYS A 4 -20.84 9.87 47.74
C LYS A 4 -19.62 9.30 46.98
N TYR A 5 -19.06 8.17 47.40
CA TYR A 5 -17.88 7.58 46.72
C TYR A 5 -18.24 6.85 45.42
N VAL A 6 -19.47 6.34 45.32
CA VAL A 6 -19.95 5.69 44.08
C VAL A 6 -20.12 6.73 42.97
N ILE A 7 -20.65 7.91 43.32
CA ILE A 7 -20.86 9.00 42.38
C ILE A 7 -19.52 9.54 41.86
N ILE A 8 -18.52 9.73 42.71
CA ILE A 8 -17.20 10.23 42.30
C ILE A 8 -16.48 9.23 41.38
N ILE A 9 -16.57 7.93 41.67
CA ILE A 9 -15.99 6.88 40.81
C ILE A 9 -16.72 6.80 39.47
N CYS A 10 -18.06 6.93 39.45
CA CYS A 10 -18.81 6.99 38.20
C CYS A 10 -18.46 8.23 37.37
N ILE A 11 -18.28 9.41 37.98
CA ILE A 11 -17.89 10.63 37.26
C ILE A 11 -16.47 10.52 36.68
N LEU A 12 -15.52 9.96 37.43
CA LEU A 12 -14.16 9.72 36.94
C LEU A 12 -14.12 8.68 35.80
N LEU A 13 -14.94 7.63 35.87
CA LEU A 13 -15.08 6.64 34.80
C LEU A 13 -15.77 7.24 33.56
N PHE A 14 -16.77 8.10 33.74
CA PHE A 14 -17.46 8.77 32.64
C PHE A 14 -16.54 9.76 31.90
N LEU A 15 -15.72 10.52 32.65
CA LEU A 15 -14.73 11.45 32.07
C LEU A 15 -13.58 10.72 31.34
N SER A 16 -13.24 9.49 31.74
CA SER A 16 -12.28 8.66 31.00
C SER A 16 -12.86 8.03 29.72
N PHE A 17 -14.19 7.92 29.61
CA PHE A 17 -14.84 7.34 28.43
C PHE A 17 -15.08 8.36 27.31
N THR A 18 -15.11 9.67 27.60
CA THR A 18 -15.40 10.70 26.58
C THR A 18 -14.22 11.08 25.67
N PHE A 19 -13.02 10.50 25.84
CA PHE A 19 -11.82 10.88 25.07
C PHE A 19 -11.31 9.84 24.06
N VAL A 20 -12.02 8.74 23.82
CA VAL A 20 -11.58 7.72 22.84
C VAL A 20 -12.70 7.45 21.85
N ASN A 21 -13.00 8.44 20.99
CA ASN A 21 -13.73 8.18 19.75
C ASN A 21 -12.69 7.79 18.69
N VAL A 22 -12.27 6.53 18.72
CA VAL A 22 -11.51 5.94 17.61
C VAL A 22 -12.56 5.43 16.60
N PRO A 23 -12.59 5.96 15.37
CA PRO A 23 -13.53 5.49 14.37
C PRO A 23 -13.30 3.99 14.11
N ALA A 24 -14.40 3.24 14.05
CA ALA A 24 -14.38 1.81 13.77
C ALA A 24 -13.63 1.54 12.46
N GLN A 25 -12.56 0.75 12.54
CA GLN A 25 -11.92 0.21 11.36
C GLN A 25 -12.81 -0.90 10.79
N ASN A 26 -13.27 -0.71 9.56
CA ASN A 26 -13.99 -1.71 8.80
C ASN A 26 -13.06 -2.91 8.57
N THR A 27 -13.35 -4.03 9.22
CA THR A 27 -12.72 -5.32 8.90
C THR A 27 -13.27 -5.82 7.58
N CYS A 28 -12.46 -5.79 6.53
CA CYS A 28 -12.76 -6.49 5.28
C CYS A 28 -12.61 -8.00 5.53
N THR A 29 -13.72 -8.73 5.51
CA THR A 29 -13.70 -10.19 5.40
C THR A 29 -13.26 -10.58 3.98
N PRO A 30 -12.26 -11.45 3.79
CA PRO A 30 -11.88 -11.90 2.46
C PRO A 30 -13.03 -12.70 1.84
N SER A 31 -13.44 -12.32 0.62
CA SER A 31 -14.37 -13.12 -0.18
C SER A 31 -13.60 -14.28 -0.80
N THR A 32 -14.08 -15.49 -0.59
CA THR A 32 -13.61 -16.69 -1.31
C THR A 32 -14.58 -16.96 -2.44
N SER A 33 -14.06 -17.18 -3.65
CA SER A 33 -14.87 -17.66 -4.78
C SER A 33 -14.22 -18.89 -5.38
N GLU A 34 -15.04 -19.84 -5.83
CA GLU A 34 -14.58 -21.10 -6.41
C GLU A 34 -14.91 -21.12 -7.91
N ARG A 35 -13.96 -21.52 -8.75
CA ARG A 35 -14.20 -21.84 -10.15
C ARG A 35 -13.56 -23.18 -10.50
N TYR A 36 -14.09 -23.83 -11.53
CA TYR A 36 -13.57 -25.10 -12.04
C TYR A 36 -12.98 -24.90 -13.44
N CYS A 37 -11.78 -25.43 -13.66
CA CYS A 37 -11.19 -25.57 -14.99
C CYS A 37 -11.01 -27.07 -15.25
N GLY A 38 -11.91 -27.67 -16.03
CA GLY A 38 -12.00 -29.13 -16.17
C GLY A 38 -12.37 -29.81 -14.83
N THR A 39 -11.61 -30.84 -14.43
CA THR A 39 -11.79 -31.55 -13.15
C THR A 39 -11.06 -30.90 -11.97
N ILE A 40 -10.34 -29.79 -12.20
CA ILE A 40 -9.51 -29.15 -11.18
C ILE A 40 -10.27 -27.98 -10.54
N LYS A 41 -10.42 -28.04 -9.21
CA LYS A 41 -11.01 -26.98 -8.39
C LYS A 41 -9.98 -25.88 -8.14
N GLN A 42 -10.31 -24.65 -8.51
CA GLN A 42 -9.53 -23.44 -8.21
C GLN A 42 -10.24 -22.64 -7.11
N VAL A 43 -9.51 -22.33 -6.04
CA VAL A 43 -10.02 -21.48 -4.95
C VAL A 43 -9.30 -20.14 -5.02
N TYR A 44 -10.07 -19.06 -5.13
CA TYR A 44 -9.56 -17.69 -5.18
C TYR A 44 -9.68 -17.07 -3.80
N VAL A 45 -8.55 -16.59 -3.28
CA VAL A 45 -8.49 -15.75 -2.08
C VAL A 45 -7.87 -14.42 -2.52
N ASN A 46 -8.64 -13.34 -2.51
CA ASN A 46 -8.19 -12.01 -2.94
C ASN A 46 -7.52 -12.03 -4.34
N ASP A 47 -8.14 -12.69 -5.31
CA ASP A 47 -7.68 -12.82 -6.71
C ASP A 47 -6.37 -13.61 -6.93
N ILE A 48 -5.87 -14.32 -5.91
CA ILE A 48 -4.72 -15.24 -6.03
C ILE A 48 -5.21 -16.68 -6.20
N ILE A 49 -4.67 -17.40 -7.19
CA ILE A 49 -5.02 -18.79 -7.50
C ILE A 49 -4.21 -19.76 -6.63
N CYS A 50 -4.90 -20.54 -5.80
CA CYS A 50 -4.30 -21.64 -5.03
C CYS A 50 -4.74 -23.00 -5.62
N TYR A 51 -3.77 -23.87 -5.97
CA TYR A 51 -4.05 -25.24 -6.41
C TYR A 51 -3.69 -26.27 -5.33
N GLY A 52 -4.58 -27.25 -5.11
CA GLY A 52 -4.27 -28.53 -4.46
C GLY A 52 -4.78 -28.69 -3.03
N ASN A 53 -5.08 -29.94 -2.66
CA ASN A 53 -5.63 -30.36 -1.35
C ASN A 53 -4.60 -30.35 -0.20
N ASN A 54 -3.57 -29.49 -0.24
CA ASN A 54 -2.54 -29.43 0.80
C ASN A 54 -2.02 -27.98 1.02
N PRO A 55 -2.32 -27.33 2.16
CA PRO A 55 -2.13 -25.89 2.38
C PRO A 55 -0.67 -25.44 2.63
N THR A 56 0.34 -26.24 2.24
CA THR A 56 1.76 -25.97 2.55
C THR A 56 2.65 -25.70 1.34
N LEU A 57 2.10 -25.60 0.12
CA LEU A 57 2.90 -25.30 -1.06
C LEU A 57 2.96 -23.79 -1.35
N SER A 58 4.19 -23.29 -1.53
CA SER A 58 4.50 -21.91 -1.91
C SER A 58 3.84 -21.54 -3.25
N PRO A 59 3.30 -20.32 -3.40
CA PRO A 59 2.66 -19.91 -4.64
C PRO A 59 3.67 -19.93 -5.79
N ARG A 60 3.43 -20.76 -6.80
CA ARG A 60 4.07 -20.62 -8.11
C ARG A 60 3.22 -19.68 -8.95
N ILE A 61 3.85 -18.63 -9.47
CA ILE A 61 3.28 -17.82 -10.55
C ILE A 61 3.24 -18.73 -11.79
N VAL A 62 2.04 -19.04 -12.26
CA VAL A 62 1.84 -19.72 -13.55
C VAL A 62 1.46 -18.63 -14.53
N GLU A 63 2.23 -18.51 -15.61
CA GLU A 63 1.91 -17.65 -16.75
C GLU A 63 0.58 -18.11 -17.36
N ASP A 64 -0.30 -17.15 -17.63
CA ASP A 64 -1.58 -17.40 -18.31
C ASP A 64 -1.28 -17.91 -19.73
N CYS A 65 -1.60 -19.18 -20.03
CA CYS A 65 -1.23 -19.81 -21.30
C CYS A 65 -2.05 -19.30 -22.51
N GLY A 66 -2.92 -18.30 -22.35
CA GLY A 66 -3.79 -17.81 -23.43
C GLY A 66 -4.59 -18.95 -24.08
N SER A 67 -4.59 -19.02 -25.41
CA SER A 67 -5.27 -20.08 -26.18
C SER A 67 -4.55 -21.44 -26.23
N GLY A 68 -3.45 -21.61 -25.49
CA GLY A 68 -2.66 -22.84 -25.46
C GLY A 68 -3.29 -23.97 -24.62
N SER A 69 -2.94 -25.22 -24.94
CA SER A 69 -3.32 -26.40 -24.16
C SER A 69 -2.25 -26.75 -23.12
N CYS A 70 -2.68 -27.12 -21.92
CA CYS A 70 -1.80 -27.59 -20.84
C CYS A 70 -1.70 -29.12 -20.84
N GLU A 71 -0.55 -29.67 -21.24
CA GLU A 71 -0.21 -31.07 -21.00
C GLU A 71 0.92 -31.18 -19.97
N GLY A 72 0.71 -31.97 -18.91
CA GLY A 72 1.75 -32.28 -17.92
C GLY A 72 2.29 -31.10 -17.10
N GLY A 73 1.54 -29.99 -17.01
CA GLY A 73 1.95 -28.82 -16.21
C GLY A 73 2.96 -27.89 -16.91
N LYS A 74 3.08 -27.97 -18.24
CA LYS A 74 3.80 -27.00 -19.08
C LYS A 74 2.87 -26.46 -20.16
N CYS A 75 2.91 -25.16 -20.45
CA CYS A 75 2.21 -24.61 -21.60
C CYS A 75 2.90 -25.12 -22.88
N VAL A 76 2.16 -25.79 -23.76
CA VAL A 76 2.64 -26.17 -25.09
C VAL A 76 2.02 -25.20 -26.09
N LEU A 77 2.83 -24.29 -26.64
CA LEU A 77 2.40 -23.42 -27.72
C LEU A 77 2.38 -24.24 -29.01
N THR A 78 1.21 -24.38 -29.63
CA THR A 78 1.13 -24.91 -31.00
C THR A 78 1.75 -23.88 -31.95
N PRO A 79 2.80 -24.22 -32.71
CA PRO A 79 3.40 -23.28 -33.64
C PRO A 79 2.40 -22.91 -34.74
N PRO A 80 2.31 -21.64 -35.15
CA PRO A 80 1.51 -21.25 -36.31
C PRO A 80 2.07 -21.90 -37.58
N PRO A 81 1.22 -22.18 -38.59
CA PRO A 81 1.64 -22.82 -39.83
C PRO A 81 2.62 -21.92 -40.61
N ASN A 82 3.86 -22.38 -40.72
CA ASN A 82 4.92 -22.02 -41.68
C ASN A 82 4.97 -20.55 -42.15
N ASP A 83 5.78 -19.74 -41.46
CA ASP A 83 6.44 -18.60 -42.09
C ASP A 83 7.95 -18.67 -41.82
N ASN A 84 8.69 -19.06 -42.86
CA ASN A 84 10.16 -19.18 -42.83
C ASN A 84 10.80 -17.80 -43.02
N SER A 85 10.82 -16.98 -41.97
CA SER A 85 11.78 -15.86 -41.87
C SER A 85 11.93 -15.37 -40.44
N PHE A 86 12.64 -16.14 -39.60
CA PHE A 86 13.19 -15.58 -38.37
C PHE A 86 14.66 -15.95 -38.24
N ILE A 87 15.50 -14.95 -38.49
CA ILE A 87 16.94 -14.99 -38.22
C ILE A 87 17.10 -15.00 -36.70
N SER A 88 17.64 -16.10 -36.20
CA SER A 88 18.06 -16.29 -34.82
C SER A 88 19.20 -15.33 -34.47
N SER A 89 18.92 -14.37 -33.58
CA SER A 89 19.95 -13.63 -32.84
C SER A 89 19.80 -13.95 -31.36
N SER A 90 20.50 -14.99 -30.92
CA SER A 90 20.59 -15.38 -29.53
C SER A 90 21.70 -14.62 -28.80
N ASN A 91 21.30 -14.02 -27.67
CA ASN A 91 22.03 -13.93 -26.40
C ASN A 91 22.89 -12.65 -26.12
N PRO A 92 23.20 -12.34 -24.84
CA PRO A 92 22.35 -11.55 -23.93
C PRO A 92 23.13 -10.48 -23.15
N THR A 93 22.47 -9.41 -22.71
CA THR A 93 22.76 -8.65 -21.45
C THR A 93 21.89 -7.41 -21.47
N ASN A 94 20.72 -7.46 -20.84
CA ASN A 94 20.03 -6.23 -20.47
C ASN A 94 20.38 -5.97 -18.99
N PRO A 95 21.20 -4.96 -18.68
CA PRO A 95 21.57 -4.68 -17.30
C PRO A 95 20.31 -4.26 -16.55
N SER A 96 20.10 -4.85 -15.37
CA SER A 96 19.22 -4.25 -14.36
C SER A 96 19.61 -2.77 -14.20
N PRO A 97 18.65 -1.86 -13.96
CA PRO A 97 18.96 -0.45 -13.77
C PRO A 97 20.07 -0.31 -12.72
N PRO A 98 21.01 0.65 -12.88
CA PRO A 98 22.14 0.78 -11.98
C PRO A 98 21.60 1.00 -10.57
N LEU A 99 21.66 -0.06 -9.76
CA LEU A 99 21.48 0.03 -8.32
C LEU A 99 22.55 1.00 -7.83
N ALA A 100 22.12 2.06 -7.15
CA ALA A 100 23.00 2.96 -6.44
C ALA A 100 24.07 2.14 -5.68
N ASN A 101 25.31 2.61 -5.79
CA ASN A 101 26.56 2.16 -5.19
C ASN A 101 26.42 1.06 -4.12
N THR A 102 27.22 -0.01 -4.18
CA THR A 102 27.10 -1.24 -3.36
C THR A 102 27.13 -1.03 -1.84
N ASN A 103 27.52 0.15 -1.34
CA ASN A 103 27.42 0.50 0.08
C ASN A 103 26.00 0.97 0.50
N ASP A 104 25.17 1.47 -0.44
CA ASP A 104 23.82 1.99 -0.20
C ASP A 104 22.72 0.91 -0.22
N GLN A 105 23.02 -0.29 -0.74
CA GLN A 105 22.04 -1.38 -0.81
C GLN A 105 21.60 -1.90 0.58
N SER A 106 22.45 -1.75 1.60
CA SER A 106 22.13 -2.14 2.97
C SER A 106 21.09 -1.21 3.60
N ALA A 107 21.19 0.10 3.35
CA ALA A 107 20.23 1.10 3.80
C ALA A 107 18.87 0.93 3.11
N TYR A 108 18.87 0.59 1.81
CA TYR A 108 17.67 0.28 1.03
C TYR A 108 16.88 -0.89 1.63
N LYS A 109 17.52 -2.06 1.79
CA LYS A 109 16.84 -3.29 2.22
C LYS A 109 16.30 -3.23 3.64
N ASN A 110 16.96 -2.50 4.54
CA ASN A 110 16.58 -2.46 5.95
C ASN A 110 15.39 -1.53 6.22
N ASN A 111 15.09 -0.59 5.32
CA ASN A 111 14.05 0.42 5.53
C ASN A 111 12.81 0.23 4.65
N LEU A 112 12.91 -0.57 3.60
CA LEU A 112 11.78 -0.92 2.74
C LEU A 112 10.74 -1.72 3.53
N VAL A 113 9.48 -1.30 3.47
CA VAL A 113 8.37 -2.08 4.03
C VAL A 113 7.63 -2.76 2.89
N ASN A 114 7.72 -4.08 2.86
CA ASN A 114 6.98 -4.88 1.88
C ASN A 114 5.47 -4.76 2.13
N ASN A 115 4.68 -4.86 1.05
CA ASN A 115 3.22 -4.75 1.07
C ASN A 115 2.65 -3.39 1.51
N VAL A 116 3.46 -2.31 1.51
CA VAL A 116 2.97 -0.94 1.69
C VAL A 116 3.47 -0.05 0.57
N VAL A 117 2.56 0.70 -0.04
CA VAL A 117 2.84 1.67 -1.11
C VAL A 117 2.49 3.07 -0.63
N LEU A 118 3.39 4.00 -0.91
CA LEU A 118 3.13 5.43 -0.81
C LEU A 118 2.42 5.90 -2.09
N SER A 119 1.14 6.23 -1.98
CA SER A 119 0.33 6.71 -3.10
C SER A 119 0.20 8.24 -3.03
N LEU A 120 0.75 8.92 -4.04
CA LEU A 120 0.74 10.37 -4.18
C LEU A 120 -0.22 10.76 -5.30
N THR A 121 -1.24 11.53 -4.97
CA THR A 121 -2.13 12.17 -5.97
C THR A 121 -1.53 13.52 -6.32
N LEU A 122 -1.21 13.71 -7.59
CA LEU A 122 -0.59 14.92 -8.12
C LEU A 122 -1.50 15.56 -9.17
N LYS A 123 -1.47 16.89 -9.24
CA LYS A 123 -2.09 17.67 -10.30
C LYS A 123 -1.00 18.36 -11.12
N TYR A 124 -1.04 18.13 -12.42
CA TYR A 124 -0.28 18.87 -13.41
C TYR A 124 -1.15 20.00 -13.98
N ASN A 125 -0.58 21.20 -14.12
CA ASN A 125 -1.19 22.35 -14.78
C ASN A 125 -0.11 23.17 -15.51
N ASN A 126 -0.03 23.07 -16.83
CA ASN A 126 0.87 23.83 -17.70
C ASN A 126 2.33 23.92 -17.18
N GLY A 127 2.94 22.76 -16.91
CA GLY A 127 4.32 22.67 -16.42
C GLY A 127 4.45 22.68 -14.89
N LYS A 128 3.42 23.11 -14.16
CA LYS A 128 3.42 23.11 -12.69
C LYS A 128 2.85 21.81 -12.15
N ILE A 129 3.52 21.21 -11.17
CA ILE A 129 3.05 20.02 -10.44
C ILE A 129 2.73 20.41 -8.99
N THR A 130 1.54 20.04 -8.51
CA THR A 130 1.12 20.23 -7.12
C THR A 130 0.68 18.91 -6.49
N GLN A 131 0.85 18.79 -5.17
CA GLN A 131 0.34 17.67 -4.39
C GLN A 131 -1.13 17.91 -4.03
N GLU A 132 -2.00 17.00 -4.44
CA GLU A 132 -3.43 16.99 -4.08
C GLU A 132 -3.71 16.05 -2.90
N GLY A 133 -2.95 14.95 -2.78
CA GLY A 133 -3.18 13.96 -1.74
C GLY A 133 -2.01 13.01 -1.55
N ILE A 134 -1.95 12.41 -0.37
CA ILE A 134 -0.95 11.43 0.04
C ILE A 134 -1.63 10.41 0.95
N LYS A 135 -1.37 9.13 0.71
CA LYS A 135 -1.87 8.05 1.57
C LYS A 135 -0.95 6.83 1.48
N LEU A 136 -0.95 6.03 2.55
CA LEU A 136 -0.38 4.69 2.53
C LEU A 136 -1.47 3.70 2.17
N ILE A 137 -1.19 2.83 1.20
CA ILE A 137 -2.10 1.75 0.79
C ILE A 137 -1.38 0.41 0.93
N GLU A 138 -2.14 -0.64 1.22
CA GLU A 138 -1.63 -2.00 1.20
C GLU A 138 -1.42 -2.46 -0.25
N GLY A 139 -0.27 -3.05 -0.54
CA GLY A 139 0.08 -3.54 -1.86
C GLY A 139 1.57 -3.49 -2.14
N ASN A 140 1.97 -3.96 -3.33
CA ASN A 140 3.36 -3.87 -3.77
C ASN A 140 3.50 -2.76 -4.82
N PRO A 141 4.55 -1.93 -4.74
CA PRO A 141 4.80 -0.95 -5.78
C PRO A 141 5.08 -1.68 -7.10
N PRO A 142 4.58 -1.17 -8.24
CA PRO A 142 4.80 -1.81 -9.54
C PRO A 142 6.30 -1.84 -9.85
N ASP A 143 6.77 -2.98 -10.35
CA ASP A 143 8.13 -3.07 -10.87
C ASP A 143 8.21 -2.26 -12.17
N ARG A 144 8.98 -1.18 -12.16
CA ARG A 144 9.11 -0.25 -13.29
C ARG A 144 10.43 -0.50 -14.01
N LEU A 145 10.54 -1.70 -14.59
CA LEU A 145 11.70 -2.12 -15.39
C LEU A 145 11.91 -1.22 -16.61
N ASN A 146 10.82 -0.74 -17.22
CA ASN A 146 10.86 0.15 -18.37
C ASN A 146 10.56 1.59 -17.93
N GLN A 147 11.62 2.37 -17.72
CA GLN A 147 11.53 3.80 -17.46
C GLN A 147 11.78 4.58 -18.75
N PRO A 148 11.10 5.72 -18.96
CA PRO A 148 11.36 6.52 -20.13
C PRO A 148 12.78 7.11 -20.07
N ALA A 149 13.43 7.26 -21.22
CA ALA A 149 14.77 7.84 -21.30
C ALA A 149 14.79 9.29 -20.77
N GLU A 150 13.72 10.03 -21.11
CA GLU A 150 13.48 11.42 -20.75
C GLU A 150 12.15 11.56 -20.01
N GLY A 151 12.00 12.61 -19.21
CA GLY A 151 10.79 12.87 -18.45
C GLY A 151 11.09 13.38 -17.04
N TYR A 152 10.05 13.44 -16.23
CA TYR A 152 10.15 13.84 -14.83
C TYR A 152 10.86 12.76 -14.03
N MET A 153 11.49 13.15 -12.93
CA MET A 153 12.13 12.23 -12.00
C MET A 153 11.55 12.42 -10.61
N VAL A 154 11.23 11.33 -9.93
CA VAL A 154 10.87 11.33 -8.52
C VAL A 154 11.97 10.66 -7.72
N LYS A 155 12.32 11.25 -6.58
CA LYS A 155 13.27 10.72 -5.62
C LYS A 155 12.65 10.62 -4.23
N ILE A 156 13.02 9.59 -3.49
CA ILE A 156 12.70 9.47 -2.07
C ILE A 156 13.99 9.70 -1.29
N ILE A 157 13.98 10.71 -0.42
CA ILE A 157 15.15 11.14 0.36
C ILE A 157 14.93 10.78 1.82
N SER A 158 15.95 10.20 2.46
CA SER A 158 15.91 9.79 3.86
C SER A 158 16.06 10.97 4.83
N PHE A 159 15.86 10.72 6.13
CA PHE A 159 16.19 11.68 7.19
C PHE A 159 17.67 12.08 7.20
N ASP A 160 18.56 11.19 6.77
CA ASP A 160 20.01 11.40 6.66
C ASP A 160 20.42 12.01 5.31
N ASN A 161 19.46 12.52 4.54
CA ASN A 161 19.66 13.13 3.23
C ASN A 161 20.27 12.18 2.18
N GLN A 162 20.02 10.87 2.32
CA GLN A 162 20.42 9.85 1.35
C GLN A 162 19.28 9.53 0.38
N GLU A 163 19.61 9.27 -0.88
CA GLU A 163 18.64 8.80 -1.87
C GLU A 163 18.28 7.33 -1.59
N LEU A 164 17.01 7.07 -1.28
CA LEU A 164 16.48 5.73 -1.02
C LEU A 164 15.91 5.09 -2.28
N TYR A 165 15.37 5.90 -3.18
CA TYR A 165 14.73 5.42 -4.40
C TYR A 165 14.66 6.54 -5.44
N SER A 166 14.77 6.17 -6.71
CA SER A 166 14.55 7.08 -7.83
C SER A 166 13.77 6.38 -8.95
N LEU A 167 12.89 7.13 -9.61
CA LEU A 167 12.09 6.67 -10.74
C LEU A 167 11.90 7.81 -11.74
N LYS A 168 12.12 7.54 -13.03
CA LYS A 168 11.68 8.42 -14.12
C LYS A 168 10.25 8.09 -14.55
N PHE A 169 9.47 9.12 -14.90
CA PHE A 169 8.11 8.97 -15.39
C PHE A 169 7.75 10.07 -16.40
N SER A 170 6.81 9.76 -17.30
CA SER A 170 6.18 10.72 -18.20
C SER A 170 4.75 11.01 -17.75
N ILE A 171 4.27 12.22 -18.04
CA ILE A 171 2.88 12.59 -17.85
C ILE A 171 2.22 12.49 -19.22
N GLU A 172 1.36 11.49 -19.41
CA GLU A 172 0.63 11.31 -20.66
C GLU A 172 -0.40 12.44 -20.83
N LEU A 173 -0.14 13.41 -21.70
CA LEU A 173 -1.03 14.55 -21.94
C LEU A 173 -1.90 14.37 -23.18
N THR A 174 -1.78 13.24 -23.88
CA THR A 174 -2.65 12.94 -25.01
C THR A 174 -4.08 12.69 -24.51
N PRO A 175 -5.08 13.45 -24.99
CA PRO A 175 -6.47 13.19 -24.63
C PRO A 175 -6.89 11.83 -25.21
N ILE A 176 -7.39 10.94 -24.34
CA ILE A 176 -8.00 9.68 -24.77
C ILE A 176 -9.46 9.99 -25.07
N ASN A 177 -9.77 10.22 -26.35
CA ASN A 177 -11.15 10.34 -26.80
C ASN A 177 -11.69 8.96 -27.12
N ALA A 178 -12.93 8.68 -26.72
CA ALA A 178 -13.64 7.53 -27.26
C ALA A 178 -13.76 7.73 -28.78
N LEU A 179 -13.37 6.70 -29.54
CA LEU A 179 -13.50 6.72 -30.99
C LEU A 179 -15.00 6.78 -31.33
N ASP A 180 -15.37 7.65 -32.26
CA ASP A 180 -16.77 7.78 -32.68
C ASP A 180 -17.19 6.48 -33.39
N PRO A 181 -18.33 5.84 -33.02
CA PRO A 181 -18.78 4.64 -33.69
C PRO A 181 -18.97 4.78 -35.20
N SER A 182 -19.28 5.99 -35.70
CA SER A 182 -19.38 6.29 -37.13
C SER A 182 -18.06 6.17 -37.88
N TRP A 183 -16.93 6.06 -37.17
CA TRP A 183 -15.61 5.82 -37.74
C TRP A 183 -15.36 4.35 -38.07
N PHE A 184 -16.29 3.46 -37.72
CA PHE A 184 -16.19 2.03 -37.97
C PHE A 184 -17.31 1.55 -38.89
N ASP A 185 -17.01 0.57 -39.74
CA ASP A 185 -18.03 -0.17 -40.49
C ASP A 185 -18.75 -1.19 -39.58
N GLU A 186 -19.77 -1.87 -40.12
CA GLU A 186 -20.54 -2.90 -39.40
C GLU A 186 -19.71 -4.12 -38.98
N GLN A 187 -18.52 -4.30 -39.59
CA GLN A 187 -17.58 -5.37 -39.27
C GLN A 187 -16.52 -4.93 -38.23
N GLY A 188 -16.53 -3.66 -37.81
CA GLY A 188 -15.61 -3.10 -36.83
C GLY A 188 -14.28 -2.60 -37.41
N ASN A 189 -14.15 -2.47 -38.74
CA ASN A 189 -12.96 -1.87 -39.33
C ASN A 189 -13.06 -0.35 -39.29
N GLN A 190 -11.97 0.33 -38.91
CA GLN A 190 -11.92 1.78 -38.92
C GLN A 190 -11.88 2.32 -40.36
N ILE A 191 -12.92 3.05 -40.77
CA ILE A 191 -13.10 3.67 -42.09
C ILE A 191 -12.81 5.18 -42.10
N PHE A 192 -12.69 5.80 -40.93
CA PHE A 192 -12.32 7.20 -40.78
C PHE A 192 -11.16 7.36 -39.80
N PHE A 193 -10.12 8.06 -40.24
CA PHE A 193 -8.94 8.38 -39.44
C PHE A 193 -8.92 9.89 -39.28
N PRO A 194 -9.30 10.43 -38.10
CA PRO A 194 -9.19 11.86 -37.87
C PRO A 194 -7.73 12.29 -38.00
N GLU A 195 -7.48 13.48 -38.54
CA GLU A 195 -6.18 14.12 -38.41
C GLU A 195 -5.90 14.40 -36.93
N GLU A 196 -4.66 14.16 -36.48
CA GLU A 196 -4.25 14.41 -35.09
C GLU A 196 -4.26 15.92 -34.80
N THR A 197 -5.43 16.48 -34.49
CA THR A 197 -5.60 17.90 -34.15
C THR A 197 -5.86 18.10 -32.66
N THR A 198 -5.69 17.06 -31.84
CA THR A 198 -5.96 17.20 -30.41
C THR A 198 -4.85 17.96 -29.73
N GLU A 199 -5.17 19.18 -29.27
CA GLU A 199 -4.28 19.91 -28.36
C GLU A 199 -3.97 19.05 -27.13
N PRO A 200 -2.70 19.02 -26.67
CA PRO A 200 -2.34 18.31 -25.46
C PRO A 200 -3.09 18.88 -24.26
N LEU A 201 -3.44 17.99 -23.31
CA LEU A 201 -4.09 18.38 -22.08
C LEU A 201 -3.23 19.37 -21.29
N LYS A 202 -3.82 20.52 -20.95
CA LYS A 202 -3.19 21.56 -20.11
C LYS A 202 -3.19 21.17 -18.63
N GLU A 203 -4.17 20.37 -18.22
CA GLU A 203 -4.33 19.90 -16.84
C GLU A 203 -4.55 18.39 -16.79
N LYS A 204 -3.93 17.74 -15.80
CA LYS A 204 -4.14 16.31 -15.54
C LYS A 204 -3.95 15.98 -14.07
N VAL A 205 -4.85 15.18 -13.50
CA VAL A 205 -4.67 14.55 -12.18
C VAL A 205 -4.20 13.12 -12.40
N PHE A 206 -3.16 12.71 -11.69
CA PHE A 206 -2.58 11.37 -11.80
C PHE A 206 -2.07 10.90 -10.44
N VAL A 207 -1.82 9.59 -10.34
CA VAL A 207 -1.36 8.95 -9.11
C VAL A 207 0.01 8.31 -9.35
N LEU A 208 0.98 8.63 -8.48
CA LEU A 208 2.26 7.95 -8.40
C LEU A 208 2.25 7.00 -7.20
N ASN A 209 2.47 5.72 -7.49
CA ASN A 209 2.62 4.68 -6.50
C ASN A 209 4.12 4.41 -6.32
N LEU A 210 4.63 4.70 -5.13
CA LEU A 210 6.04 4.63 -4.79
C LEU A 210 6.30 3.60 -3.68
N PRO A 211 7.48 2.96 -3.64
CA PRO A 211 7.89 2.16 -2.49
C PRO A 211 7.89 3.00 -1.21
N TYR A 212 7.43 2.40 -0.11
CA TYR A 212 7.42 3.06 1.19
C TYR A 212 8.67 2.67 2.02
N PHE A 213 9.34 3.69 2.55
CA PHE A 213 10.51 3.54 3.42
C PHE A 213 10.25 4.17 4.78
N LYS A 214 10.54 3.44 5.86
CA LYS A 214 10.37 3.92 7.25
C LYS A 214 11.26 5.10 7.62
N ASN A 215 12.33 5.34 6.86
CA ASN A 215 13.26 6.43 7.07
C ASN A 215 13.13 7.53 6.01
N ALA A 216 12.08 7.53 5.19
CA ALA A 216 11.85 8.60 4.22
C ALA A 216 11.51 9.92 4.94
N LYS A 217 12.09 11.02 4.49
CA LYS A 217 11.77 12.37 4.95
C LYS A 217 11.07 13.16 3.86
N TYR A 218 11.59 13.09 2.64
CA TYR A 218 11.05 13.83 1.51
C TYR A 218 10.75 12.94 0.32
N VAL A 219 9.74 13.32 -0.45
CA VAL A 219 9.61 12.96 -1.86
C VAL A 219 9.88 14.21 -2.68
N GLU A 220 10.82 14.11 -3.60
CA GLU A 220 11.25 15.21 -4.47
C GLU A 220 10.89 14.89 -5.91
N ILE A 221 10.30 15.85 -6.61
CA ILE A 221 9.94 15.73 -8.03
C ILE A 221 10.73 16.77 -8.80
N TYR A 222 11.43 16.31 -9.82
CA TYR A 222 12.25 17.09 -10.72
C TYR A 222 11.63 17.10 -12.10
N ASP A 223 11.84 18.21 -12.82
CA ASP A 223 11.49 18.34 -14.22
C ASP A 223 12.46 17.54 -15.13
N PRO A 224 12.22 17.50 -16.45
CA PRO A 224 13.13 16.86 -17.40
C PRO A 224 14.54 17.49 -17.49
N THR A 225 14.73 18.72 -16.98
CA THR A 225 16.03 19.41 -16.92
C THR A 225 16.79 19.16 -15.62
N ASN A 226 16.23 18.35 -14.70
CA ASN A 226 16.69 18.09 -13.34
C ASN A 226 16.56 19.28 -12.37
N GLU A 227 15.70 20.24 -12.65
CA GLU A 227 15.30 21.29 -11.71
C GLU A 227 14.26 20.76 -10.73
N LEU A 228 14.41 21.06 -9.44
CA LEU A 228 13.47 20.65 -8.39
C LEU A 228 12.16 21.44 -8.50
N LEU A 229 11.06 20.76 -8.85
CA LEU A 229 9.73 21.36 -8.96
C LEU A 229 8.93 21.31 -7.66
N LEU A 230 9.01 20.20 -6.94
CA LEU A 230 8.18 19.96 -5.76
C LEU A 230 8.94 19.12 -4.73
N ARG A 231 8.89 19.52 -3.47
CA ARG A 231 9.37 18.76 -2.32
C ARG A 231 8.22 18.54 -1.35
N ILE A 232 7.91 17.28 -1.07
CA ILE A 232 6.82 16.84 -0.18
C ILE A 232 7.44 16.25 1.08
N ASP A 233 7.08 16.77 2.26
CA ASP A 233 7.44 16.15 3.53
C ASP A 233 6.54 14.94 3.80
N VAL A 234 7.16 13.76 3.90
CA VAL A 234 6.48 12.48 4.16
C VAL A 234 6.78 11.92 5.54
N SER A 235 7.47 12.69 6.39
CA SER A 235 7.89 12.25 7.73
C SER A 235 6.72 11.78 8.60
N ASP A 236 5.56 12.45 8.50
CA ASP A 236 4.33 12.08 9.21
C ASP A 236 3.79 10.68 8.86
N TYR A 237 4.20 10.12 7.72
CA TYR A 237 3.78 8.80 7.24
C TYR A 237 4.79 7.71 7.60
N THR A 238 6.01 8.07 8.00
CA THR A 238 7.14 7.13 8.17
C THR A 238 7.20 6.43 9.52
N ASN A 239 6.58 7.03 10.52
CA ASN A 239 6.24 6.36 11.76
C ASN A 239 4.74 6.10 11.75
N PRO A 240 4.27 4.84 11.87
CA PRO A 240 2.96 4.66 12.48
C PRO A 240 3.09 5.41 13.80
N LYS A 241 2.30 6.47 14.01
CA LYS A 241 2.18 7.12 15.31
C LYS A 241 1.59 6.05 16.22
N GLY A 242 2.45 5.16 16.73
CA GLY A 242 2.17 4.39 17.92
C GLY A 242 1.72 5.39 18.97
N LEU A 243 0.85 4.95 19.88
CA LEU A 243 0.44 5.77 21.00
C LEU A 243 1.68 6.46 21.56
N SER A 244 1.66 7.79 21.65
CA SER A 244 2.84 8.53 22.10
C SER A 244 3.31 7.92 23.42
N PRO A 245 4.61 7.85 23.71
CA PRO A 245 5.10 7.29 24.97
C PRO A 245 4.37 7.89 26.18
N LEU A 246 4.02 9.19 26.10
CA LEU A 246 3.16 9.89 27.06
C LEU A 246 1.78 9.26 27.24
N ILE A 247 1.08 8.91 26.16
CA ILE A 247 -0.22 8.22 26.24
C ILE A 247 -0.05 6.82 26.83
N ILE A 248 1.00 6.08 26.43
CA ILE A 248 1.30 4.75 26.99
C ILE A 248 1.56 4.85 28.51
N TYR A 249 2.40 5.80 28.94
CA TYR A 249 2.68 6.02 30.36
C TYR A 249 1.43 6.44 31.14
N SER A 250 0.57 7.28 30.56
CA SER A 250 -0.71 7.67 31.16
C SER A 250 -1.64 6.46 31.38
N LEU A 251 -1.74 5.57 30.38
CA LEU A 251 -2.54 4.34 30.49
C LEU A 251 -1.99 3.39 31.57
N ILE A 252 -0.67 3.20 31.62
CA ILE A 252 -0.01 2.35 32.64
C ILE A 252 -0.21 2.94 34.04
N ALA A 253 -0.03 4.25 34.21
CA ALA A 253 -0.25 4.93 35.49
C ALA A 253 -1.71 4.81 35.95
N GLY A 254 -2.67 5.00 35.04
CA GLY A 254 -4.09 4.80 35.31
C GLY A 254 -4.41 3.37 35.78
N LEU A 255 -3.84 2.37 35.13
CA LEU A 255 -4.00 0.96 35.51
C LEU A 255 -3.45 0.68 36.91
N LEU A 256 -2.27 1.21 37.25
CA LEU A 256 -1.66 1.04 38.58
C LEU A 256 -2.51 1.67 39.68
N ILE A 257 -3.08 2.85 39.45
CA ILE A 257 -3.97 3.52 40.42
C ILE A 257 -5.21 2.65 40.67
N ILE A 258 -5.82 2.09 39.61
CA ILE A 258 -6.98 1.19 39.74
C ILE A 258 -6.61 -0.05 40.57
N ILE A 259 -5.45 -0.67 40.32
CA ILE A 259 -4.99 -1.85 41.07
C ILE A 259 -4.81 -1.51 42.56
N VAL A 260 -4.18 -0.38 42.88
CA VAL A 260 -3.98 0.08 44.27
C VAL A 260 -5.32 0.32 44.96
N LEU A 261 -6.28 0.96 44.28
CA LEU A 261 -7.62 1.18 44.82
C LEU A 261 -8.33 -0.15 45.09
N VAL A 262 -8.28 -1.11 44.17
CA VAL A 262 -8.89 -2.44 44.36
C VAL A 262 -8.30 -3.17 45.56
N LEU A 263 -6.97 -3.16 45.72
CA LEU A 263 -6.29 -3.77 46.86
C LEU A 263 -6.67 -3.09 48.18
N PHE A 264 -6.74 -1.75 48.18
CA PHE A 264 -7.16 -0.97 49.35
C PHE A 264 -8.60 -1.32 49.78
N PHE A 265 -9.54 -1.38 48.83
CA PHE A 265 -10.93 -1.76 49.12
C PHE A 265 -11.06 -3.21 49.59
N LYS A 266 -10.27 -4.14 49.05
CA LYS A 266 -10.21 -5.54 49.53
C LYS A 266 -9.74 -5.60 50.99
N LYS A 267 -8.66 -4.89 51.34
CA LYS A 267 -8.12 -4.84 52.72
C LYS A 267 -9.13 -4.25 53.71
N LYS A 268 -9.79 -3.15 53.33
CA LYS A 268 -10.83 -2.51 54.17
C LYS A 268 -12.00 -3.46 54.47
N LYS A 269 -12.52 -4.17 53.46
CA LYS A 269 -13.60 -5.17 53.66
C LYS A 269 -13.19 -6.30 54.61
N SER A 270 -11.93 -6.73 54.58
CA SER A 270 -11.41 -7.76 55.50
C SER A 270 -11.44 -7.29 56.97
N LEU A 271 -11.01 -6.05 57.23
CA LEU A 271 -11.03 -5.45 58.57
C LEU A 271 -12.46 -5.29 59.13
N GLU A 272 -13.42 -4.90 58.30
CA GLU A 272 -14.83 -4.80 58.72
C GLU A 272 -15.43 -6.17 59.09
N LYS A 273 -15.08 -7.24 58.35
CA LYS A 273 -15.49 -8.61 58.70
C LYS A 273 -14.88 -9.08 60.03
N GLY A 274 -13.63 -8.71 60.30
CA GLY A 274 -12.95 -9.01 61.58
C GLY A 274 -13.62 -8.35 62.78
N LYS A 275 -13.99 -7.07 62.69
CA LYS A 275 -14.70 -6.35 63.76
C LYS A 275 -16.08 -6.94 64.06
N ARG A 276 -16.84 -7.34 63.03
CA ARG A 276 -18.16 -7.97 63.22
C ARG A 276 -18.09 -9.33 63.92
N ARG A 277 -17.00 -10.09 63.77
CA ARG A 277 -16.80 -11.36 64.49
C ARG A 277 -16.47 -11.14 65.97
N LYS A 278 -15.77 -10.06 66.33
CA LYS A 278 -15.45 -9.74 67.74
C LYS A 278 -16.67 -9.29 68.55
N ASN A 279 -17.62 -8.57 67.96
CA ASN A 279 -18.84 -8.15 68.66
C ASN A 279 -19.92 -9.24 68.80
N LYS A 280 -19.69 -10.45 68.30
CA LYS A 280 -20.62 -11.60 68.41
C LYS A 280 -20.16 -12.66 69.43
N LYS A 281 -19.00 -12.45 70.06
CA LYS A 281 -18.55 -13.20 71.24
C LYS A 281 -18.75 -12.31 72.45
#